data_AF-A0A536WUL3-F1
#
_entry.id   AF-A0A536WUL3-F1
#
_cell.length_a   1.000
_cell.length_b   1.000
_cell.length_c   1.000
_cell.angle_alpha   90.00
_cell.angle_beta   90.00
_cell.angle_gamma   90.00
#
_symmetry.space_group_name_H-M   'P 1'
#
loop_
_entity.id
_entity.type
_entity.pdbx_description
1 polymer ?
#
loop_
_entity_poly.entity_id
_entity_poly.type
_entity_poly.pdbx_seq_one_letter_code
_entity_poly.pdbx_strand_id
1 'polypeptide(L)' 'MSAYLERKLAELNDEIRNYPGPIARCDLHLPALLEERARLMAELERESCPPRARWGHDGGRINNERE' A
#
# COMPACT_ATOMS: atom_id res chain seq x y z
N MET A 1 -10.86 11.42 0.55
CA MET A 1 -10.79 9.96 0.59
C MET A 1 -12.12 9.35 0.19
N SER A 2 -12.09 8.31 -0.64
CA SER A 2 -13.23 7.44 -0.91
C SER A 2 -13.59 6.61 0.32
N ALA A 3 -14.71 6.95 0.98
CA ALA A 3 -15.25 6.19 2.11
C ALA A 3 -15.55 4.71 1.76
N TYR A 4 -15.77 4.41 0.48
CA TYR A 4 -15.94 3.05 0.00
C TYR A 4 -14.65 2.24 0.07
N LEU A 5 -13.52 2.81 -0.38
CA LEU A 5 -12.22 2.14 -0.35
C LEU A 5 -11.76 1.88 1.09
N GLU A 6 -11.98 2.83 1.99
CA GLU A 6 -11.67 2.68 3.42
C GLU A 6 -12.48 1.56 4.06
N ARG A 7 -13.79 1.48 3.78
CA ARG A 7 -14.65 0.40 4.27
C ARG A 7 -14.18 -0.96 3.75
N LYS A 8 -13.91 -1.06 2.45
CA LYS A 8 -13.44 -2.31 1.84
C LYS A 8 -12.09 -2.75 2.40
N LEU A 9 -11.19 -1.81 2.67
CA LEU A 9 -9.90 -2.09 3.29
C LEU A 9 -10.07 -2.60 4.74
N ALA A 10 -11.02 -2.06 5.49
CA ALA A 10 -11.33 -2.51 6.84
C ALA A 10 -11.86 -3.97 6.84
N GLU A 11 -12.83 -4.27 5.97
CA GLU A 11 -13.38 -5.63 5.79
C GLU A 11 -12.27 -6.64 5.46
N LEU A 12 -11.40 -6.29 4.51
CA LEU A 12 -10.29 -7.16 4.09
C LEU A 12 -9.25 -7.37 5.20
N ASN A 13 -8.97 -6.33 5.98
CA ASN A 13 -8.06 -6.44 7.13
C ASN A 13 -8.63 -7.35 8.22
N ASP A 14 -9.94 -7.29 8.47
CA ASP A 14 -10.60 -8.19 9.42
C ASP A 14 -10.54 -9.64 8.96
N GLU A 15 -10.72 -9.91 7.65
CA GLU A 15 -10.56 -11.25 7.09
C GLU A 15 -9.13 -11.77 7.28
N ILE A 16 -8.11 -10.97 6.94
CA ILE A 16 -6.70 -11.34 7.08
C ILE A 16 -6.34 -11.61 8.55
N ARG A 17 -6.88 -10.83 9.50
CA ARG A 17 -6.61 -11.00 10.94
C ARG A 17 -7.22 -12.28 11.51
N ASN A 18 -8.39 -12.67 11.00
CA ASN A 18 -9.08 -13.89 11.41
C ASN A 18 -8.69 -15.10 10.53
N TYR A 19 -7.73 -14.93 9.63
CA TYR A 19 -7.35 -15.96 8.68
C TYR A 19 -6.68 -17.15 9.39
N PRO A 20 -7.17 -18.39 9.19
CA PRO A 20 -6.52 -19.56 9.77
C PRO A 20 -5.14 -19.74 9.15
N GLY A 21 -4.13 -20.08 9.97
CA GLY A 21 -2.73 -20.14 9.51
C GLY A 21 -2.56 -20.89 8.17
N PRO A 22 -1.89 -20.29 7.18
CA PRO A 22 -1.83 -20.84 5.83
C PRO A 22 -1.06 -22.15 5.79
N ILE A 23 -1.55 -23.13 5.04
CA ILE A 23 -0.79 -24.34 4.73
C ILE A 23 0.22 -23.98 3.64
N ALA A 24 1.52 -24.06 3.98
CA ALA A 24 2.60 -23.68 3.08
C ALA A 24 2.45 -24.31 1.69
N ARG A 25 2.49 -23.46 0.65
CA ARG A 25 2.38 -23.80 -0.78
C ARG A 25 1.03 -24.38 -1.26
N CYS A 26 0.09 -24.65 -0.36
CA CYS A 26 -1.27 -25.05 -0.73
C CYS A 26 -2.24 -23.87 -0.64
N ASP A 27 -1.92 -22.87 0.17
CA ASP A 27 -2.75 -21.70 0.36
C ASP A 27 -2.46 -20.60 -0.68
N LEU A 28 -3.42 -20.42 -1.58
CA LEU A 28 -3.44 -19.32 -2.56
C LEU A 28 -4.37 -18.17 -2.13
N HIS A 29 -5.18 -18.38 -1.10
CA HIS A 29 -6.20 -17.42 -0.67
C HIS A 29 -5.57 -16.31 0.17
N LEU A 30 -4.70 -16.62 1.14
CA LEU A 30 -3.99 -15.59 1.90
C LEU A 30 -3.13 -14.66 1.01
N PRO A 31 -2.32 -15.17 0.05
CA PRO A 31 -1.63 -14.31 -0.91
C PRO A 31 -2.57 -13.39 -1.70
N ALA A 32 -3.71 -13.92 -2.18
CA ALA A 32 -4.69 -13.12 -2.92
C ALA A 32 -5.30 -11.97 -2.08
N LEU A 33 -5.62 -12.24 -0.82
CA LEU A 33 -6.09 -11.22 0.13
C LEU A 33 -5.04 -10.12 0.34
N LEU A 34 -3.77 -10.48 0.49
CA LEU A 34 -2.67 -9.53 0.66
C LEU A 34 -2.45 -8.66 -0.58
N GLU A 35 -2.58 -9.25 -1.78
CA GLU A 35 -2.52 -8.52 -3.04
C GLU A 35 -3.67 -7.52 -3.17
N GLU A 36 -4.90 -7.92 -2.83
CA GLU A 36 -6.04 -7.01 -2.84
C GLU A 36 -5.85 -5.86 -1.86
N ARG A 37 -5.29 -6.11 -0.68
CA ARG A 37 -4.97 -5.07 0.30
C ARG A 37 -3.98 -4.07 -0.28
N ALA A 38 -2.92 -4.55 -0.92
CA ALA A 38 -1.91 -3.71 -1.53
C ALA A 38 -2.50 -2.83 -2.64
N ARG A 39 -3.41 -3.37 -3.47
CA ARG A 39 -4.12 -2.61 -4.51
C ARG A 39 -4.98 -1.49 -3.91
N LEU A 40 -5.79 -1.79 -2.89
CA LEU A 40 -6.65 -0.79 -2.25
C LEU A 40 -5.86 0.30 -1.55
N MET A 41 -4.75 -0.04 -0.90
CA MET A 41 -3.85 0.95 -0.30
C MET A 41 -3.25 1.89 -1.35
N ALA A 42 -2.76 1.34 -2.47
CA ALA A 42 -2.22 2.15 -3.57
C ALA A 42 -3.29 3.08 -4.16
N GLU A 43 -4.54 2.64 -4.26
CA GLU A 43 -5.64 3.45 -4.74
C GLU A 43 -5.99 4.59 -3.77
N LEU A 44 -6.02 4.31 -2.46
CA LEU A 44 -6.18 5.32 -1.42
C LEU A 44 -5.03 6.35 -1.41
N GLU A 45 -3.79 5.91 -1.59
CA GLU A 45 -2.64 6.82 -1.70
C GLU A 45 -2.76 7.74 -2.92
N ARG A 46 -3.24 7.22 -4.05
CA ARG A 46 -3.50 8.03 -5.25
C ARG A 46 -4.58 9.08 -5.03
N GLU A 47 -5.62 8.75 -4.26
CA GLU A 47 -6.68 9.72 -3.89
C GLU A 47 -6.25 10.70 -2.80
N SER A 48 -5.35 10.30 -1.90
CA SER A 48 -4.96 11.08 -0.72
C SER A 48 -3.87 12.12 -0.99
N CYS A 49 -3.03 11.94 -2.02
CA CYS A 49 -1.88 12.82 -2.25
C CYS A 49 -2.09 13.80 -3.41
N PRO A 50 -2.20 15.12 -3.16
CA PRO A 50 -1.98 16.10 -4.22
C PRO A 50 -0.52 16.01 -4.73
N PRO A 51 -0.24 16.31 -6.02
CA PRO A 51 1.09 16.15 -6.64
C PRO A 51 2.26 16.82 -5.90
N ARG A 52 1.97 17.77 -4.99
CA ARG A 52 2.95 18.52 -4.19
C ARG A 52 3.47 17.78 -2.94
N ALA A 53 2.84 16.68 -2.52
CA ALA A 53 3.28 15.87 -1.38
C ALA A 53 4.12 14.64 -1.78
N ARG A 54 4.34 14.43 -3.09
CA ARG A 54 5.16 13.34 -3.60
C ARG A 54 6.62 13.64 -3.29
N TRP A 55 7.19 12.95 -2.30
CA TRP A 55 8.61 13.01 -1.99
C TRP A 55 9.42 12.73 -3.27
N GLY A 56 10.03 13.77 -3.82
CA GLY A 56 11.07 13.63 -4.83
C GLY A 56 12.29 13.06 -4.13
N HIS A 57 12.64 11.82 -4.42
CA HIS A 57 13.97 11.32 -4.11
C HIS A 57 14.98 12.12 -4.94
N ASP A 58 15.47 13.25 -4.43
CA ASP A 58 16.65 13.96 -4.95
C ASP A 58 17.91 13.31 -4.34
N GLY A 59 18.04 12.01 -4.57
CA GLY A 59 19.25 11.29 -4.21
C GLY A 59 20.45 11.79 -5.01
N GLY A 60 21.23 12.73 -4.46
CA GLY A 60 22.63 12.93 -4.84
C GLY A 60 23.13 14.38 -4.93
N ARG A 61 23.73 14.85 -3.83
CA ARG A 61 24.82 15.86 -3.69
C ARG A 61 24.83 17.09 -4.61
N ILE A 62 24.53 18.24 -4.02
CA ILE A 62 24.99 19.55 -4.52
C ILE A 62 26.48 19.68 -4.17
N ASN A 63 27.38 19.28 -5.07
CA ASN A 63 28.79 19.69 -4.95
C ASN A 63 28.91 21.07 -5.57
N ASN A 64 28.87 22.10 -4.72
CA ASN A 64 29.18 23.46 -5.11
C ASN A 64 30.71 23.65 -5.05
N GLU A 65 31.42 23.16 -6.07
CA GLU A 65 32.84 23.47 -6.27
C GLU A 65 32.95 24.91 -6.78
N ARG A 66 33.10 25.84 -5.84
CA ARG A 66 33.79 27.11 -6.09
C ARG A 66 35.27 26.86 -5.82
N GLU A 67 36.10 26.97 -6.85
CA GLU A 67 37.38 27.70 -6.85
C GLU A 67 37.81 27.97 -8.29
#